data_AF-A0A2V9FTZ6-F1
#
_entry.id   AF-A0A2V9FTZ6-F1
#
_cell.length_a   1.000
_cell.length_b   1.000
_cell.length_c   1.000
_cell.angle_alpha   90.00
_cell.angle_beta   90.00
_cell.angle_gamma   90.00
#
_symmetry.space_group_name_H-M   'P 1'
#
loop_
_entity.id
_entity.type
_entity.pdbx_description
1 polymer ?
#
loop_
_entity_poly.entity_id
_entity_poly.type
_entity_poly.pdbx_seq_one_letter_code
_entity_poly.pdbx_strand_id
1 'polypeptide(L)'
;MGKTGQKILRARDRVLEILQTENACSAWFREKDSHPADTFRTLSFEVDRHGEEFVQESTDPVDNATIFRNPYVAKVFQGDGRYATITINTNGAFFYPMSLVVQVWKEGVVVSHRGPRPTNVGPYPGDTRKAQVLVLLHEFGHVLDLLPADGNNVEGKSVENTNEVLRFCRAEIESKAKRGALWSSALRPSD
;
A
#
# COMPACT_ATOMS: atom_id res chain seq x y z
N MET A 1 -19.78 7.59 5.86
CA MET A 1 -18.46 7.37 5.23
C MET A 1 -18.38 8.12 3.90
N GLY A 2 -17.36 8.96 3.70
CA GLY A 2 -17.13 9.68 2.44
C GLY A 2 -16.37 8.85 1.39
N LYS A 3 -16.08 9.46 0.23
CA LYS A 3 -15.35 8.83 -0.90
C LYS A 3 -14.02 8.19 -0.48
N THR A 4 -13.26 8.84 0.41
CA THR A 4 -11.99 8.34 0.97
C THR A 4 -12.17 6.97 1.64
N GLY A 5 -13.16 6.85 2.53
CA GLY A 5 -13.43 5.59 3.23
C GLY A 5 -13.87 4.46 2.29
N GLN A 6 -14.59 4.77 1.22
CA GLN A 6 -14.97 3.77 0.22
C GLN A 6 -13.77 3.22 -0.55
N LYS A 7 -12.76 4.05 -0.87
CA LYS A 7 -11.52 3.59 -1.51
C LYS A 7 -10.76 2.61 -0.60
N ILE A 8 -10.63 2.94 0.69
CA ILE A 8 -10.02 2.06 1.69
C ILE A 8 -10.76 0.72 1.78
N LEU A 9 -12.09 0.74 1.92
CA LEU A 9 -12.86 -0.51 2.01
C LEU A 9 -12.72 -1.39 0.77
N ARG A 10 -12.81 -0.81 -0.44
CA ARG A 10 -12.68 -1.59 -1.69
C ARG A 10 -11.29 -2.22 -1.86
N ALA A 11 -10.25 -1.56 -1.36
CA ALA A 11 -8.90 -2.10 -1.31
C ALA A 11 -8.79 -3.20 -0.26
N ARG A 12 -9.31 -2.97 0.95
CA ARG A 12 -9.38 -3.96 2.05
C ARG A 12 -10.09 -5.23 1.62
N ASP A 13 -11.26 -5.12 1.00
CA ASP A 13 -12.05 -6.26 0.52
C ASP A 13 -11.26 -7.07 -0.52
N ARG A 14 -10.50 -6.38 -1.38
CA ARG A 14 -9.66 -7.05 -2.36
C ARG A 14 -8.49 -7.78 -1.71
N VAL A 15 -7.82 -7.17 -0.73
CA VAL A 15 -6.75 -7.85 0.02
C VAL A 15 -7.30 -9.09 0.71
N LEU A 16 -8.47 -8.99 1.34
CA LEU A 16 -9.12 -10.14 1.97
C LEU A 16 -9.44 -11.25 0.98
N GLU A 17 -9.95 -10.94 -0.22
CA GLU A 17 -10.18 -11.92 -1.29
C GLU A 17 -8.87 -12.64 -1.68
N ILE A 18 -7.77 -11.89 -1.81
CA ILE A 18 -6.44 -12.43 -2.13
C ILE A 18 -5.95 -13.36 -1.01
N LEU A 19 -6.03 -12.93 0.25
CA LEU A 19 -5.51 -13.69 1.39
C LEU A 19 -6.35 -14.92 1.74
N GLN A 20 -7.66 -14.92 1.43
CA GLN A 20 -8.57 -16.03 1.69
C GLN A 20 -8.48 -17.15 0.66
N THR A 21 -8.02 -16.85 -0.55
CA THR A 21 -7.88 -17.85 -1.62
C THR A 21 -6.49 -18.48 -1.59
N GLU A 22 -6.38 -19.73 -2.01
CA GLU A 22 -5.08 -20.39 -2.17
C GLU A 22 -4.39 -19.87 -3.44
N ASN A 23 -3.27 -19.17 -3.27
CA ASN A 23 -2.46 -18.58 -4.33
C ASN A 23 -1.05 -18.27 -3.80
N ALA A 24 -0.14 -17.83 -4.68
CA ALA A 24 1.24 -17.54 -4.31
C ALA A 24 1.37 -16.42 -3.25
N CYS A 25 0.50 -15.40 -3.31
CA CYS A 25 0.51 -14.30 -2.34
C CYS A 25 0.12 -14.79 -0.95
N SER A 26 -1.01 -15.49 -0.83
CA SER A 26 -1.50 -15.99 0.46
C SER A 26 -0.60 -17.09 1.04
N ALA A 27 0.07 -17.88 0.19
CA ALA A 27 1.08 -18.85 0.62
C ALA A 27 2.31 -18.15 1.21
N TRP A 28 2.81 -17.10 0.57
CA TRP A 28 3.94 -16.31 1.07
C TRP A 28 3.63 -15.66 2.43
N PHE A 29 2.46 -15.04 2.59
CA PHE A 29 2.03 -14.52 3.90
C PHE A 29 1.88 -15.62 4.97
N ARG A 30 1.56 -16.86 4.57
CA ARG A 30 1.46 -18.00 5.48
C ARG A 30 2.79 -18.48 6.05
N GLU A 31 3.91 -18.07 5.47
CA GLU A 31 5.24 -18.36 6.03
C GLU A 31 5.45 -17.68 7.40
N LYS A 32 4.75 -16.56 7.65
CA LYS A 32 4.79 -15.83 8.93
C LYS A 32 3.53 -15.97 9.77
N ASP A 33 2.36 -16.01 9.14
CA ASP A 33 1.08 -16.15 9.86
C ASP A 33 0.24 -17.26 9.24
N SER A 34 0.00 -18.34 9.98
CA SER A 34 -0.87 -19.45 9.57
C SER A 34 -2.26 -19.03 9.06
N HIS A 35 -2.80 -17.90 9.52
CA HIS A 35 -4.13 -17.38 9.18
C HIS A 35 -4.09 -15.88 8.81
N PRO A 36 -3.41 -15.51 7.70
CA PRO A 36 -3.10 -14.10 7.42
C PRO A 36 -4.36 -13.29 7.12
N ALA A 37 -5.38 -13.90 6.51
CA ALA A 37 -6.67 -13.26 6.30
C ALA A 37 -7.36 -12.90 7.63
N ASP A 38 -7.27 -13.75 8.65
CA ASP A 38 -7.89 -13.51 9.95
C ASP A 38 -7.20 -12.34 10.66
N THR A 39 -5.87 -12.32 10.65
CA THR A 39 -5.10 -11.19 11.20
C THR A 39 -5.39 -9.91 10.44
N PHE A 40 -5.39 -9.92 9.10
CA PHE A 40 -5.71 -8.72 8.31
C PHE A 40 -7.13 -8.19 8.59
N ARG A 41 -8.12 -9.06 8.90
CA ARG A 41 -9.46 -8.61 9.29
C ARG A 41 -9.46 -7.78 10.58
N THR A 42 -8.52 -8.03 11.49
CA THR A 42 -8.43 -7.30 12.77
C THR A 42 -7.88 -5.88 12.65
N LEU A 43 -7.26 -5.54 11.52
CA LEU A 43 -6.58 -4.26 11.35
C LEU A 43 -7.56 -3.09 11.31
N SER A 44 -7.13 -1.99 11.93
CA SER A 44 -7.80 -0.70 11.86
C SER A 44 -7.14 0.20 10.81
N PHE A 45 -7.91 1.14 10.27
CA PHE A 45 -7.43 2.08 9.27
C PHE A 45 -7.71 3.50 9.73
N GLU A 46 -6.66 4.31 9.79
CA GLU A 46 -6.74 5.73 10.09
C GLU A 46 -6.28 6.55 8.89
N VAL A 47 -6.79 7.78 8.80
CA VAL A 47 -6.43 8.71 7.74
C VAL A 47 -5.66 9.87 8.33
N ASP A 48 -4.46 10.10 7.83
CA ASP A 48 -3.63 11.24 8.20
C ASP A 48 -3.92 12.41 7.24
N ARG A 49 -4.65 13.40 7.75
CA ARG A 49 -5.03 14.61 7.01
C ARG A 49 -3.89 15.64 6.93
N HIS A 50 -2.85 15.44 7.71
CA HIS A 50 -1.70 16.34 7.82
C HIS A 50 -0.41 15.69 7.31
N GLY A 51 -0.53 14.52 6.67
CA GLY A 51 0.58 13.86 6.02
C GLY A 51 1.19 14.71 4.91
N GLU A 52 2.46 14.45 4.61
CA GLU A 52 3.23 15.16 3.59
C GLU A 52 2.45 15.22 2.27
N GLU A 53 2.38 16.41 1.66
CA GLU A 53 1.59 16.63 0.44
C GLU A 53 2.46 16.63 -0.81
N PHE A 54 3.68 17.14 -0.69
CA PHE A 54 4.51 17.48 -1.83
C PHE A 54 5.62 16.47 -2.07
N VAL A 55 5.88 16.19 -3.34
CA VAL A 55 7.13 15.57 -3.76
C VAL A 55 8.25 16.58 -3.54
N GLN A 56 9.23 16.23 -2.72
CA GLN A 56 10.39 17.08 -2.48
C GLN A 56 11.48 16.79 -3.51
N GLU A 57 11.87 17.82 -4.25
CA GLU A 57 13.01 17.78 -5.16
C GLU A 57 14.22 18.42 -4.47
N SER A 58 15.32 17.67 -4.41
CA SER A 58 16.59 18.12 -3.83
C SER A 58 17.76 17.67 -4.69
N THR A 59 18.94 18.22 -4.45
CA THR A 59 20.17 17.82 -5.14
C THR A 59 21.04 17.02 -4.19
N ASP A 60 21.49 15.84 -4.65
CA ASP A 60 22.48 15.04 -3.94
C ASP A 60 23.80 15.83 -3.83
N PRO A 61 24.35 15.99 -2.63
CA PRO A 61 25.56 16.79 -2.45
C PRO A 61 26.86 16.11 -2.88
N VAL A 62 26.85 14.81 -3.19
CA VAL A 62 28.01 14.01 -3.58
C VAL A 62 28.14 13.98 -5.09
N ASP A 63 27.07 13.68 -5.83
CA ASP A 63 27.10 13.49 -7.29
C ASP A 63 26.30 14.55 -8.07
N ASN A 64 25.70 15.53 -7.39
CA ASN A 64 24.80 16.55 -7.97
C ASN A 64 23.57 15.96 -8.69
N ALA A 65 23.18 14.72 -8.41
CA ALA A 65 21.98 14.13 -8.98
C ALA A 65 20.70 14.74 -8.37
N THR A 66 19.63 14.84 -9.17
CA THR A 66 18.32 15.23 -8.66
C THR A 66 17.66 14.07 -7.91
N ILE A 67 17.32 14.28 -6.65
CA ILE A 67 16.58 13.33 -5.80
C ILE A 67 15.14 13.80 -5.66
N PHE A 68 14.20 12.91 -5.97
CA PHE A 68 12.77 13.11 -5.69
C PHE A 68 12.34 12.24 -4.52
N ARG A 69 11.83 12.85 -3.46
CA ARG A 69 11.22 12.16 -2.32
C ARG A 69 9.71 12.29 -2.42
N ASN A 70 9.04 11.18 -2.69
CA ASN A 70 7.59 11.16 -2.66
C ASN A 70 7.09 11.19 -1.20
N PRO A 71 5.92 11.79 -0.94
CA PRO A 71 5.22 11.59 0.31
C PRO A 71 5.03 10.11 0.61
N TYR A 72 5.14 9.71 1.87
CA TYR A 72 4.74 8.36 2.26
C TYR A 72 3.27 8.13 1.93
N VAL A 73 2.93 6.88 1.61
CA VAL A 73 1.58 6.53 1.16
C VAL A 73 0.75 5.99 2.32
N ALA A 74 1.33 5.08 3.09
CA ALA A 74 0.81 4.60 4.35
C ALA A 74 1.99 4.30 5.29
N LYS A 75 1.67 4.04 6.56
CA LYS A 75 2.63 3.59 7.57
C LYS A 75 1.93 2.73 8.62
N VAL A 76 2.69 1.84 9.21
CA VAL A 76 2.31 1.01 10.37
C VAL A 76 3.54 0.72 11.22
N PHE A 77 3.34 0.36 12.49
CA PHE A 77 4.43 -0.12 13.32
C PHE A 77 4.85 -1.54 12.91
N GLN A 78 6.17 -1.77 12.87
CA GLN A 78 6.75 -3.07 12.56
C GLN A 78 6.34 -4.10 13.62
N GLY A 79 5.87 -5.27 13.18
CA GLY A 79 5.57 -6.40 14.08
C GLY A 79 4.42 -6.16 15.05
N ASP A 80 3.58 -5.14 14.82
CA ASP A 80 2.46 -4.77 15.70
C ASP A 80 1.35 -5.84 15.72
N GLY A 81 1.34 -6.74 14.73
CA GLY A 81 0.49 -7.92 14.70
C GLY A 81 -1.01 -7.61 14.63
N ARG A 82 -1.81 -8.40 15.36
CA ARG A 82 -3.27 -8.25 15.36
C ARG A 82 -3.68 -6.92 15.97
N TYR A 83 -4.76 -6.35 15.44
CA TYR A 83 -5.32 -5.05 15.86
C TYR A 83 -4.42 -3.83 15.63
N ALA A 84 -3.32 -4.00 14.87
CA ALA A 84 -2.50 -2.89 14.41
C ALA A 84 -3.31 -1.88 13.58
N THR A 85 -2.84 -0.65 13.56
CA THR A 85 -3.48 0.45 12.83
C THR A 85 -2.62 0.91 11.67
N ILE A 86 -3.14 0.74 10.45
CA ILE A 86 -2.52 1.28 9.24
C ILE A 86 -2.98 2.74 9.09
N THR A 87 -2.03 3.66 9.12
CA THR A 87 -2.27 5.09 8.90
C THR A 87 -2.01 5.42 7.44
N ILE A 88 -3.00 5.94 6.73
CA ILE A 88 -2.93 6.27 5.31
C ILE A 88 -2.82 7.79 5.13
N ASN A 89 -1.78 8.25 4.42
CA ASN A 89 -1.62 9.66 4.09
C ASN A 89 -2.73 10.09 3.10
N THR A 90 -3.56 11.06 3.47
CA THR A 90 -4.61 11.52 2.56
C THR A 90 -4.09 12.21 1.32
N ASN A 91 -2.86 12.76 1.38
CA ASN A 91 -2.24 13.49 0.28
C ASN A 91 -1.31 12.61 -0.58
N GLY A 92 -1.16 11.34 -0.20
CA GLY A 92 -0.27 10.39 -0.88
C GLY A 92 -0.90 9.67 -2.08
N ALA A 93 -0.09 8.81 -2.70
CA ALA A 93 -0.45 8.05 -3.89
C ALA A 93 -1.64 7.09 -3.71
N PHE A 94 -2.10 6.86 -2.47
CA PHE A 94 -3.30 6.06 -2.20
C PHE A 94 -4.56 6.73 -2.79
N PHE A 95 -4.61 8.06 -2.76
CA PHE A 95 -5.78 8.84 -3.16
C PHE A 95 -5.57 9.76 -4.35
N TYR A 96 -4.31 10.08 -4.70
CA TYR A 96 -3.99 11.01 -5.77
C TYR A 96 -3.07 10.37 -6.81
N PRO A 97 -3.30 10.59 -8.12
CA PRO A 97 -2.42 10.13 -9.19
C PRO A 97 -1.28 11.10 -9.51
N MET A 98 -1.35 12.33 -8.98
CA MET A 98 -0.41 13.43 -9.21
C MET A 98 -0.14 14.14 -7.89
N SER A 99 1.08 14.62 -7.68
CA SER A 99 1.46 15.48 -6.56
C SER A 99 2.27 16.67 -7.07
N LEU A 100 2.11 17.82 -6.42
CA LEU A 100 2.92 19.00 -6.69
C LEU A 100 4.35 18.76 -6.21
N VAL A 101 5.31 19.21 -7.00
CA VAL A 101 6.73 19.10 -6.66
C VAL A 101 7.17 20.42 -6.04
N VAL A 102 7.89 20.36 -4.92
CA VAL A 102 8.53 21.51 -4.28
C VAL A 102 10.04 21.31 -4.28
N GLN A 103 10.78 22.31 -4.75
CA GLN A 103 12.23 22.30 -4.66
C GLN A 103 12.62 22.73 -3.25
N VAL A 104 13.38 21.89 -2.54
CA VAL A 104 13.85 22.15 -1.18
C VAL A 104 15.36 22.33 -1.15
N TRP A 105 15.84 23.27 -0.33
CA TRP A 105 17.26 23.37 0.01
C TRP A 105 17.60 22.37 1.13
N LYS A 106 18.90 22.14 1.37
CA LYS A 106 19.41 21.24 2.43
C LYS A 106 18.79 21.52 3.82
N GLU A 107 18.33 22.73 4.06
CA GLU A 107 17.74 23.19 5.33
C GLU A 107 16.21 22.97 5.40
N GLY A 108 15.60 22.30 4.41
CA GLY A 108 14.16 22.03 4.37
C GLY A 108 13.30 23.21 3.91
N VAL A 109 13.92 24.34 3.56
CA VAL A 109 13.23 25.53 3.06
C VAL A 109 12.76 25.28 1.62
N VAL A 110 11.47 25.48 1.37
CA VAL A 110 10.88 25.44 0.03
C VAL A 110 11.31 26.67 -0.74
N VAL A 111 11.92 26.47 -1.91
CA VAL A 111 12.49 27.53 -2.74
C VAL A 111 11.68 27.78 -4.00
N SER A 112 11.01 26.76 -4.53
CA SER A 112 10.05 26.96 -5.62
C SER A 112 9.02 25.84 -5.69
N HIS A 113 7.84 26.16 -6.22
CA HIS A 113 6.88 25.16 -6.68
C HIS A 113 7.17 24.82 -8.14
N ARG A 114 7.21 23.53 -8.43
CA ARG A 114 7.30 22.97 -9.78
C ARG A 114 5.93 22.41 -10.17
N GLY A 115 5.76 22.12 -11.46
CA GLY A 115 4.54 21.51 -11.98
C GLY A 115 4.24 20.14 -11.33
N PRO A 116 3.00 19.63 -11.47
CA PRO A 116 2.62 18.36 -10.88
C PRO A 116 3.35 17.19 -11.57
N ARG A 117 3.68 16.16 -10.79
CA ARG A 117 4.31 14.91 -11.26
C ARG A 117 3.41 13.71 -10.97
N PRO A 118 3.37 12.69 -11.84
CA PRO A 118 2.71 11.43 -11.53
C PRO A 118 3.27 10.78 -10.28
N THR A 119 2.38 10.28 -9.43
CA THR A 119 2.72 9.46 -8.27
C THR A 119 2.41 8.00 -8.58
N ASN A 120 3.27 7.08 -8.14
CA ASN A 120 3.08 5.65 -8.34
C ASN A 120 3.30 4.88 -7.03
N VAL A 121 2.70 3.69 -6.95
CA VAL A 121 3.06 2.65 -5.98
C VAL A 121 3.57 1.46 -6.79
N GLY A 122 4.88 1.23 -6.75
CA GLY A 122 5.53 0.30 -7.68
C GLY A 122 5.19 0.65 -9.13
N PRO A 123 4.71 -0.31 -9.96
CA PRO A 123 4.35 -0.07 -11.35
C PRO A 123 2.95 0.55 -11.54
N TYR A 124 2.19 0.78 -10.46
CA TYR A 124 0.79 1.19 -10.56
C TYR A 124 0.63 2.69 -10.32
N PRO A 125 -0.11 3.42 -11.19
CA PRO A 125 -0.45 4.81 -10.95
C PRO A 125 -1.18 4.99 -9.62
N GLY A 126 -0.91 6.11 -8.95
CA GLY A 126 -1.63 6.53 -7.77
C GLY A 126 -3.13 6.66 -8.04
N ASP A 127 -3.92 6.62 -6.97
CA ASP A 127 -5.38 6.56 -7.02
C ASP A 127 -5.98 5.41 -7.85
N THR A 128 -5.24 4.32 -8.05
CA THR A 128 -5.78 3.11 -8.67
C THR A 128 -6.03 2.03 -7.62
N ARG A 129 -7.01 1.16 -7.89
CA ARG A 129 -7.28 0.01 -7.00
C ARG A 129 -6.05 -0.89 -6.85
N LYS A 130 -5.23 -1.04 -7.90
CA LYS A 130 -4.00 -1.84 -7.85
C LYS A 130 -2.96 -1.22 -6.92
N ALA A 131 -2.74 0.09 -7.02
CA ALA A 131 -1.87 0.81 -6.09
C ALA A 131 -2.36 0.70 -4.64
N GLN A 132 -3.66 0.92 -4.41
CA GLN A 132 -4.24 0.82 -3.07
C GLN A 132 -4.09 -0.57 -2.45
N VAL A 133 -4.32 -1.63 -3.24
CA VAL A 133 -4.14 -3.02 -2.78
C VAL A 133 -2.68 -3.32 -2.49
N LEU A 134 -1.77 -2.87 -3.36
CA LEU A 134 -0.32 -3.05 -3.15
C LEU A 134 0.14 -2.37 -1.86
N VAL A 135 -0.30 -1.13 -1.59
CA VAL A 135 -0.01 -0.43 -0.32
C VAL A 135 -0.46 -1.26 0.86
N LEU A 136 -1.71 -1.75 0.86
CA LEU A 136 -2.23 -2.50 2.00
C LEU A 136 -1.52 -3.85 2.21
N LEU A 137 -1.11 -4.53 1.15
CA LEU A 137 -0.30 -5.75 1.25
C LEU A 137 1.11 -5.44 1.79
N HIS A 138 1.72 -4.35 1.35
CA HIS A 138 3.02 -3.89 1.84
C HIS A 138 2.98 -3.59 3.34
N GLU A 139 2.06 -2.75 3.80
CA GLU A 139 1.91 -2.46 5.23
C GLU A 139 1.60 -3.73 6.02
N PHE A 140 0.81 -4.65 5.47
CA PHE A 140 0.56 -5.92 6.15
C PHE A 140 1.81 -6.80 6.27
N GLY A 141 2.74 -6.72 5.31
CA GLY A 141 4.06 -7.34 5.44
C GLY A 141 4.84 -6.82 6.65
N HIS A 142 4.76 -5.52 6.94
CA HIS A 142 5.36 -4.92 8.15
C HIS A 142 4.65 -5.35 9.43
N VAL A 143 3.32 -5.40 9.42
CA VAL A 143 2.51 -5.88 10.56
C VAL A 143 2.95 -7.27 11.02
N LEU A 144 3.26 -8.16 10.07
CA LEU A 144 3.64 -9.55 10.34
C LEU A 144 5.14 -9.78 10.51
N ASP A 145 5.97 -8.74 10.42
CA ASP A 145 7.42 -8.86 10.37
C ASP A 145 7.90 -9.82 9.25
N LEU A 146 7.17 -9.78 8.12
CA LEU A 146 7.49 -10.49 6.88
C LEU A 146 8.43 -9.65 6.00
N LEU A 147 8.26 -8.33 6.02
CA LEU A 147 9.14 -7.36 5.37
C LEU A 147 10.01 -6.68 6.42
N PRO A 148 11.29 -6.38 6.14
CA PRO A 148 12.09 -5.53 7.00
C PRO A 148 11.56 -4.10 6.99
N ALA A 149 11.84 -3.32 8.03
CA ALA A 149 11.41 -1.92 8.10
C ALA A 149 11.86 -1.10 6.88
N ASP A 150 10.97 -0.25 6.37
CA ASP A 150 11.17 0.58 5.17
C ASP A 150 12.32 1.59 5.25
N GLY A 151 12.87 1.85 6.45
CA GLY A 151 13.91 2.85 6.66
C GLY A 151 13.44 4.26 6.31
N ASN A 152 14.38 5.14 5.95
CA ASN A 152 14.05 6.44 5.37
C ASN A 152 13.94 6.32 3.84
N ASN A 153 13.16 7.20 3.20
CA ASN A 153 12.91 7.19 1.73
C ASN A 153 14.16 7.41 0.85
N VAL A 154 15.36 7.51 1.44
CA VAL A 154 16.64 7.73 0.74
C VAL A 154 17.31 6.40 0.39
N GLU A 155 17.15 5.39 1.25
CA GLU A 155 17.85 4.11 1.11
C GLU A 155 17.16 3.16 0.12
N GLY A 156 15.98 3.51 -0.41
CA GLY A 156 15.26 2.69 -1.39
C GLY A 156 14.61 1.42 -0.83
N LYS A 157 14.78 1.13 0.47
CA LYS A 157 14.24 -0.08 1.13
C LYS A 157 12.73 -0.27 0.97
N SER A 158 11.94 0.79 1.09
CA SER A 158 10.49 0.71 0.82
C SER A 158 10.17 0.23 -0.60
N VAL A 159 10.99 0.61 -1.59
CA VAL A 159 10.86 0.14 -2.98
C VAL A 159 11.27 -1.34 -3.11
N GLU A 160 12.33 -1.76 -2.43
CA GLU A 160 12.75 -3.17 -2.38
C GLU A 160 11.66 -4.06 -1.77
N ASN A 161 11.09 -3.63 -0.64
CA ASN A 161 9.96 -4.28 0.01
C ASN A 161 8.73 -4.35 -0.89
N THR A 162 8.40 -3.26 -1.58
CA THR A 162 7.32 -3.24 -2.58
C THR A 162 7.58 -4.25 -3.70
N ASN A 163 8.83 -4.40 -4.16
CA ASN A 163 9.20 -5.37 -5.18
C ASN A 163 9.07 -6.81 -4.68
N GLU A 164 9.38 -7.08 -3.41
CA GLU A 164 9.19 -8.39 -2.81
C GLU A 164 7.71 -8.75 -2.69
N VAL A 165 6.84 -7.81 -2.29
CA VAL A 165 5.39 -8.02 -2.34
C VAL A 165 4.93 -8.34 -3.76
N LEU A 166 5.42 -7.59 -4.76
CA LEU A 166 5.07 -7.83 -6.17
C LEU A 166 5.55 -9.18 -6.69
N ARG A 167 6.68 -9.70 -6.20
CA ARG A 167 7.20 -11.00 -6.59
C ARG A 167 6.18 -12.12 -6.33
N PHE A 168 5.45 -12.05 -5.23
CA PHE A 168 4.46 -13.06 -4.85
C PHE A 168 3.02 -12.68 -5.22
N CYS A 169 2.68 -11.39 -5.14
CA CYS A 169 1.30 -10.93 -5.18
C CYS A 169 0.87 -10.30 -6.50
N ARG A 170 1.78 -10.02 -7.45
CA ARG A 170 1.44 -9.31 -8.69
C ARG A 170 0.30 -9.96 -9.47
N ALA A 171 0.33 -11.28 -9.64
CA ALA A 171 -0.70 -12.01 -10.39
C ALA A 171 -2.11 -11.75 -9.81
N GLU A 172 -2.24 -11.72 -8.49
CA GLU A 172 -3.53 -11.48 -7.83
C GLU A 172 -3.88 -10.00 -7.70
N ILE A 173 -2.92 -9.09 -7.61
CA ILE A 173 -3.19 -7.65 -7.71
C ILE A 173 -3.77 -7.32 -9.09
N GLU A 174 -3.28 -7.98 -10.13
CA GLU A 174 -3.68 -7.75 -11.52
C GLU A 174 -4.91 -8.52 -11.95
N SER A 175 -5.24 -9.63 -11.26
CA SER A 175 -6.41 -10.42 -11.58
C SER A 175 -7.71 -9.63 -11.36
N LYS A 176 -8.71 -9.88 -12.21
CA LYS A 176 -10.04 -9.32 -12.00
C LYS A 176 -10.67 -10.04 -10.82
N ALA A 177 -11.39 -9.32 -9.96
CA ALA A 177 -12.14 -9.93 -8.86
C ALA A 177 -13.02 -11.05 -9.42
N LYS A 178 -12.91 -12.26 -8.85
CA LYS A 178 -13.78 -13.37 -9.26
C LYS A 178 -15.15 -13.04 -8.69
N ARG A 179 -16.14 -12.78 -9.56
CA ARG A 179 -17.54 -12.67 -9.11
C ARG A 179 -17.87 -13.98 -8.40
N GLY A 180 -18.21 -13.89 -7.12
CA GLY A 180 -18.35 -15.04 -6.23
C GLY A 180 -19.24 -16.13 -6.83
N ALA A 181 -18.78 -17.37 -6.70
CA ALA A 181 -19.66 -18.53 -6.61
C ALA A 181 -20.54 -18.33 -5.37
N LEU A 182 -21.71 -17.73 -5.58
CA LEU A 182 -22.78 -17.78 -4.61
C LEU A 182 -23.35 -19.20 -4.60
N TRP A 183 -23.49 -19.72 -3.38
CA TRP A 183 -24.10 -20.97 -3.02
C TRP A 183 -25.41 -21.24 -3.75
N SER A 184 -25.51 -22.45 -4.31
CA SER A 184 -26.75 -23.24 -4.33
C SER A 184 -26.36 -24.69 -4.06
N SER A 185 -26.08 -25.03 -2.80
CA SER A 185 -26.15 -26.42 -2.35
C SER A 185 -27.44 -26.60 -1.55
N ALA A 186 -28.13 -27.69 -1.88
CA ALA A 186 -29.21 -28.34 -1.15
C ALA A 186 -30.61 -27.74 -1.26
N LEU A 187 -31.46 -28.42 -2.04
CA LEU A 187 -32.54 -29.27 -1.50
C LEU A 187 -32.96 -30.27 -2.59
N ARG A 188 -32.51 -31.53 -2.46
CA ARG A 188 -33.31 -32.67 -2.93
C ARG A 188 -34.38 -32.93 -1.88
N PRO A 189 -35.61 -33.26 -2.28
CA PRO A 189 -36.38 -34.28 -1.62
C PRO A 189 -36.39 -35.53 -2.50
N SER A 190 -36.21 -36.67 -1.85
CA SER A 190 -36.62 -37.97 -2.34
C SER A 190 -38.13 -37.97 -2.57
N ASP A 191 -38.56 -38.54 -3.69
CA ASP A 191 -39.59 -39.59 -3.79
C ASP A 191 -39.51 -40.24 -5.18
#